data_AF-A0A833PBT7-F1
#
_entry.id   AF-A0A833PBT7-F1
#
_cell.length_a   1.000
_cell.length_b   1.000
_cell.length_c   1.000
_cell.angle_alpha   90.00
_cell.angle_beta   90.00
_cell.angle_gamma   90.00
#
_symmetry.space_group_name_H-M   'P 1'
#
loop_
_entity.id
_entity.type
_entity.pdbx_description
1 polymer ?
#
loop_
_entity_poly.entity_id
_entity_poly.type
_entity_poly.pdbx_seq_one_letter_code
_entity_poly.pdbx_strand_id
1 'polypeptide(L)'
;MAGRKPLKLTNSDYYDILEHIHDLPFKRKCEQKLLDICENNKGDLSFFTPEDFEVLKKCRYERNAYMKRQTLLQLILATDPRETYHPRAKSGYIEQSEANRRIFHNARYP
;
A
#
# COMPACT_ATOMS: atom_id res chain seq x y z
N MET A 1 12.00 -4.06 29.95
CA MET A 1 11.26 -3.63 28.75
C MET A 1 10.33 -2.49 29.18
N ALA A 2 10.55 -1.27 28.70
CA ALA A 2 9.79 -0.10 29.15
C ALA A 2 8.28 -0.34 28.97
N GLY A 3 7.52 -0.09 30.05
CA GLY A 3 6.09 -0.29 30.12
C GLY A 3 5.36 0.45 29.00
N ARG A 4 4.99 -0.27 27.95
CA ARG A 4 4.02 0.24 26.98
C ARG A 4 2.68 0.22 27.68
N LYS A 5 2.18 1.40 28.04
CA LYS A 5 0.78 1.55 28.45
C LYS A 5 -0.08 0.87 27.37
N PRO A 6 -1.10 0.07 27.74
CA PRO A 6 -2.02 -0.47 26.76
C PRO A 6 -2.56 0.70 25.94
N LEU A 7 -2.33 0.69 24.63
CA LEU A 7 -2.82 1.74 23.75
C LEU A 7 -4.35 1.62 23.71
N LYS A 8 -5.01 2.36 24.61
CA LYS A 8 -6.46 2.45 24.71
C LYS A 8 -6.99 2.85 23.34
N LEU A 9 -8.03 2.14 22.91
CA LEU A 9 -8.73 2.51 21.69
C LEU A 9 -9.49 3.81 21.93
N THR A 10 -9.29 4.77 21.04
CA THR A 10 -9.94 6.07 21.04
C THR A 10 -10.96 6.15 19.91
N ASN A 11 -11.91 7.09 20.00
CA ASN A 11 -12.86 7.33 18.91
C ASN A 11 -12.16 7.73 17.60
N SER A 12 -11.04 8.46 17.67
CA SER A 12 -10.22 8.72 16.48
C SER A 12 -9.68 7.44 15.86
N ASP A 13 -9.18 6.48 16.66
CA ASP A 13 -8.74 5.19 16.13
C ASP A 13 -9.89 4.45 15.42
N TYR A 14 -11.09 4.53 15.98
CA TYR A 14 -12.28 3.90 15.41
C TYR A 14 -12.64 4.48 14.04
N TYR A 15 -12.71 5.81 13.91
CA TYR A 15 -13.01 6.46 12.63
C TYR A 15 -11.91 6.21 11.58
N ASP A 16 -10.63 6.27 11.97
CA ASP A 16 -9.50 5.94 11.09
C ASP A 16 -9.59 4.50 10.53
N ILE A 17 -10.07 3.56 11.35
CA ILE A 17 -10.25 2.17 10.94
C ILE A 17 -11.44 2.06 9.98
N LEU A 18 -12.54 2.76 10.25
CA LEU A 18 -13.70 2.75 9.35
C LEU A 18 -13.36 3.33 7.99
N GLU A 19 -12.70 4.48 7.94
CA GLU A 19 -12.24 5.12 6.69
C GLU A 19 -11.37 4.14 5.89
N HIS A 20 -10.39 3.51 6.55
CA HIS A 20 -9.56 2.50 5.90
C HIS A 20 -10.38 1.32 5.33
N ILE A 21 -11.38 0.84 6.05
CA ILE A 21 -12.24 -0.28 5.59
C ILE A 21 -13.09 0.12 4.39
N HIS A 22 -13.56 1.38 4.33
CA HIS A 22 -14.29 1.88 3.18
C HIS A 22 -13.42 1.91 1.92
N ASP A 23 -12.13 2.22 2.06
CA ASP A 23 -11.16 2.23 0.96
C ASP A 23 -10.73 0.82 0.51
N LEU A 24 -11.02 -0.23 1.28
CA LEU A 24 -10.64 -1.59 0.90
C LEU A 24 -11.49 -2.09 -0.28
N PRO A 25 -10.85 -2.64 -1.33
CA PRO A 25 -11.56 -3.18 -2.49
C PRO A 25 -12.37 -4.44 -2.14
N PHE A 26 -11.90 -5.21 -1.15
CA PHE A 26 -12.59 -6.40 -0.65
C PHE A 26 -12.56 -6.41 0.87
N LYS A 27 -13.72 -6.66 1.48
CA LYS A 27 -13.92 -6.69 2.93
C LYS A 27 -13.87 -8.13 3.43
N ARG A 28 -13.03 -8.38 4.42
CA ARG A 28 -12.95 -9.65 5.15
C ARG A 28 -14.05 -9.72 6.20
N LYS A 29 -14.25 -10.93 6.74
CA LYS A 29 -15.30 -11.21 7.73
C LYS A 29 -15.30 -10.27 8.95
N CYS A 30 -14.14 -9.85 9.45
CA CYS A 30 -14.08 -8.92 10.58
C CYS A 30 -14.40 -7.47 10.20
N GLU A 31 -13.97 -7.04 9.01
CA GLU A 31 -14.23 -5.69 8.50
C GLU A 31 -15.71 -5.52 8.19
N GLN A 32 -16.34 -6.52 7.55
CA GLN A 32 -17.78 -6.52 7.32
C GLN A 32 -18.56 -6.45 8.63
N LYS A 33 -18.21 -7.29 9.62
CA LYS A 33 -18.84 -7.25 10.94
C LYS A 33 -18.75 -5.89 11.61
N LEU A 34 -17.62 -5.19 11.47
CA LEU A 34 -17.46 -3.85 12.05
C LEU A 34 -18.37 -2.82 11.36
N LEU A 35 -18.55 -2.92 10.05
CA LEU A 35 -19.52 -2.09 9.32
C LEU A 35 -20.95 -2.39 9.76
N ASP A 36 -21.31 -3.66 9.90
CA ASP A 36 -22.64 -4.06 10.37
C ASP A 36 -22.92 -3.50 11.79
N ILE A 37 -21.91 -3.50 12.68
CA ILE A 37 -22.00 -2.88 14.02
C ILE A 37 -22.20 -1.35 13.88
N CYS A 38 -21.46 -0.69 12.98
CA CYS A 38 -21.56 0.75 12.74
C CYS A 38 -22.92 1.18 12.17
N GLU A 39 -23.54 0.36 11.33
CA GLU A 39 -24.87 0.64 10.77
C GLU A 39 -25.96 0.55 11.84
N ASN A 40 -25.80 -0.36 12.81
CA ASN A 40 -26.76 -0.57 13.89
C ASN A 40 -26.59 0.39 15.07
N ASN A 41 -25.36 0.76 15.40
CA ASN A 41 -25.02 1.64 16.52
C ASN A 41 -24.40 2.94 16.00
N LYS A 42 -25.04 4.08 16.31
CA LYS A 42 -24.71 5.42 15.78
C LYS A 42 -23.36 5.99 16.26
N GLY A 43 -22.25 5.35 15.87
CA GLY A 43 -20.99 6.03 15.63
C GLY A 43 -20.08 6.34 16.83
N ASP A 44 -20.27 5.74 18.01
CA ASP A 44 -19.37 5.96 19.16
C ASP A 44 -19.03 4.62 19.86
N LEU A 45 -17.80 4.52 20.35
CA LEU A 45 -17.31 3.43 21.19
C LEU A 45 -18.09 3.26 22.50
N SER A 46 -18.86 4.25 22.94
CA SER A 46 -19.70 4.15 24.14
C SER A 46 -20.79 3.06 24.04
N PHE A 47 -21.19 2.69 22.83
CA PHE A 47 -22.23 1.67 22.59
C PHE A 47 -21.65 0.27 22.33
N PHE A 48 -20.33 0.14 22.33
CA PHE A 48 -19.67 -1.13 22.02
C PHE A 48 -19.82 -2.12 23.18
N THR A 49 -20.27 -3.32 22.84
CA THR A 49 -20.16 -4.48 23.72
C THR A 49 -18.71 -4.97 23.79
N PRO A 50 -18.32 -5.77 24.80
CA PRO A 50 -17.01 -6.41 24.84
C PRO A 50 -16.66 -7.17 23.55
N GLU A 51 -17.65 -7.81 22.93
CA GLU A 51 -17.52 -8.53 21.66
C GLU A 51 -17.21 -7.57 20.50
N ASP A 52 -17.88 -6.42 20.45
CA ASP A 52 -17.62 -5.40 19.42
C ASP A 52 -16.19 -4.85 19.54
N PHE A 53 -15.71 -4.67 20.78
CA PHE A 53 -14.33 -4.26 21.02
C PHE A 53 -13.31 -5.29 20.52
N GLU A 54 -13.62 -6.59 20.59
CA GLU A 54 -12.75 -7.63 20.02
C GLU A 54 -12.73 -7.59 18.49
N VAL A 55 -13.88 -7.34 17.85
CA VAL A 55 -13.94 -7.12 16.40
C VAL A 55 -13.09 -5.92 15.99
N LEU A 56 -13.24 -4.80 16.70
CA LEU A 56 -12.51 -3.58 16.41
C LEU A 56 -10.99 -3.72 16.65
N LYS A 57 -10.57 -4.40 17.73
CA LYS A 57 -9.15 -4.73 17.96
C LYS A 57 -8.57 -5.56 16.82
N LYS A 58 -9.34 -6.52 16.30
CA LYS A 58 -8.93 -7.34 15.15
C LYS A 58 -8.80 -6.50 13.89
N CYS A 59 -9.75 -5.63 13.59
CA CYS A 59 -9.66 -4.69 12.47
C CYS A 59 -8.45 -3.76 12.60
N ARG A 60 -8.16 -3.24 13.80
CA ARG A 60 -6.95 -2.44 14.06
C ARG A 60 -5.67 -3.22 13.75
N TYR A 61 -5.61 -4.49 14.15
CA TYR A 61 -4.46 -5.35 13.89
C TYR A 61 -4.25 -5.56 12.38
N GLU A 62 -5.31 -5.87 11.64
CA GLU A 62 -5.25 -6.07 10.19
C GLU A 62 -4.85 -4.79 9.45
N ARG A 63 -5.41 -3.61 9.81
CA ARG A 63 -4.97 -2.31 9.28
C ARG A 63 -3.47 -2.10 9.52
N ASN A 64 -3.00 -2.32 10.74
CA ASN A 64 -1.58 -2.15 11.07
C ASN A 64 -0.68 -3.12 10.30
N ALA A 65 -1.12 -4.35 10.10
CA ALA A 65 -0.41 -5.33 9.28
C ALA A 65 -0.38 -4.90 7.81
N TYR A 66 -1.48 -4.39 7.28
CA TYR A 66 -1.57 -3.85 5.93
C TYR A 66 -0.61 -2.67 5.74
N MET A 67 -0.65 -1.67 6.63
CA MET A 67 0.22 -0.49 6.53
C MET A 67 1.70 -0.87 6.58
N LYS A 68 2.10 -1.78 7.47
CA LYS A 68 3.49 -2.29 7.52
C LYS A 68 3.90 -2.96 6.21
N ARG A 69 3.01 -3.74 5.59
CA ARG A 69 3.28 -4.36 4.28
C ARG A 69 3.41 -3.30 3.19
N GLN A 70 2.54 -2.30 3.15
CA GLN A 70 2.62 -1.21 2.17
C GLN A 70 3.93 -0.41 2.32
N THR A 71 4.31 -0.04 3.54
CA THR A 71 5.59 0.63 3.80
C THR A 71 6.77 -0.23 3.36
N LEU A 72 6.76 -1.54 3.66
CA LEU A 72 7.83 -2.43 3.23
C LEU A 72 7.91 -2.52 1.69
N LEU A 73 6.77 -2.65 1.00
CA LEU A 73 6.73 -2.68 -0.46
C LEU A 73 7.26 -1.38 -1.06
N GLN A 74 6.88 -0.22 -0.52
CA GLN A 74 7.42 1.07 -0.94
C GLN A 74 8.95 1.14 -0.75
N LEU A 75 9.47 0.65 0.38
CA LEU A 75 10.91 0.57 0.61
C LEU A 75 11.62 -0.35 -0.38
N ILE A 76 11.04 -1.53 -0.68
CA ILE A 76 11.60 -2.45 -1.68
C ILE A 76 11.66 -1.80 -3.06
N LEU A 77 10.57 -1.13 -3.48
CA LEU A 77 10.52 -0.40 -4.75
C LEU A 77 11.55 0.74 -4.79
N ALA A 78 11.66 1.52 -3.71
CA ALA A 78 12.64 2.61 -3.60
C ALA A 78 14.10 2.12 -3.54
N THR A 79 14.32 0.86 -3.13
CA THR A 79 15.64 0.23 -3.04
C THR A 79 15.93 -0.66 -4.26
N ASP A 80 15.06 -0.69 -5.27
CA ASP A 80 15.29 -1.47 -6.49
C ASP A 80 16.50 -0.88 -7.25
N PRO A 81 17.63 -1.61 -7.36
CA PRO A 81 18.81 -1.13 -8.07
C PRO A 81 18.57 -0.88 -9.57
N ARG A 82 17.40 -1.29 -10.10
CA ARG A 82 16.99 -0.99 -11.48
C ARG A 82 16.60 0.48 -11.70
N GLU A 83 16.21 1.24 -10.67
CA GLU A 83 16.03 2.70 -10.80
C GLU A 83 17.36 3.47 -10.72
N THR A 84 18.40 2.91 -10.08
CA THR A 84 19.76 3.47 -10.16
C THR A 84 20.42 3.29 -11.54
N TYR A 85 19.86 2.45 -12.41
CA TYR A 85 20.10 2.54 -13.85
C TYR A 85 19.24 3.67 -14.45
N HIS A 86 19.51 4.89 -14.03
CA HIS A 86 19.24 6.06 -14.85
C HIS A 86 20.42 6.17 -15.83
N PRO A 87 20.30 5.77 -17.12
CA PRO A 87 21.24 6.26 -18.11
C PRO A 87 20.96 7.76 -18.28
N ARG A 88 21.65 8.59 -17.49
CA ARG A 88 22.11 9.90 -17.99
C ARG A 88 23.17 9.61 -19.07
N ALA A 89 22.71 9.07 -20.19
CA ALA A 89 23.46 8.88 -21.41
C ALA A 89 22.50 8.96 -22.60
N LYS A 90 21.71 10.04 -22.65
CA LYS A 90 21.25 10.57 -23.95
C LYS A 90 22.44 11.25 -24.63
N SER A 91 23.37 10.45 -25.14
CA SER A 91 24.32 10.83 -26.20
C SER A 91 25.12 9.58 -26.58
N GLY A 92 24.62 8.79 -27.53
CA GLY A 92 25.37 7.64 -28.05
C GLY A 92 24.54 6.60 -28.80
N TYR A 93 23.27 6.43 -28.43
CA TYR A 93 22.40 5.44 -29.08
C TYR A 93 21.74 5.90 -30.40
N ILE A 94 21.95 7.15 -30.82
CA ILE A 94 21.47 7.62 -32.13
C ILE A 94 22.52 7.36 -33.23
N GLU A 95 23.82 7.45 -32.94
CA GLU A 95 24.87 7.28 -33.97
C GLU A 95 25.05 5.84 -34.46
N GLN A 96 24.85 4.82 -33.61
CA GLN A 96 24.94 3.43 -34.07
C GLN A 96 23.77 3.00 -34.97
N SER A 97 22.61 3.66 -34.85
CA SER A 97 21.45 3.37 -35.69
C SER A 97 21.57 3.96 -37.10
N GLU A 98 22.24 5.12 -37.24
CA GLU A 98 22.54 5.73 -38.53
C GLU A 98 23.76 5.08 -39.21
N ALA A 99 24.79 4.68 -38.45
CA ALA A 99 25.92 3.94 -38.97
C ALA A 99 25.50 2.57 -39.55
N ASN A 100 24.62 1.85 -38.85
CA ASN A 100 24.09 0.58 -39.36
C ASN A 100 23.18 0.78 -40.58
N ARG A 101 22.37 1.85 -40.65
CA ARG A 101 21.60 2.16 -41.88
C ARG A 101 22.47 2.43 -43.10
N ARG A 102 23.64 3.07 -42.92
CA ARG A 102 24.58 3.33 -44.03
C ARG A 102 25.31 2.06 -44.49
N ILE A 103 25.58 1.12 -43.59
CA ILE A 103 26.23 -0.15 -43.95
C ILE A 103 25.26 -1.07 -44.72
N PHE A 104 23.99 -1.14 -44.34
CA PHE A 104 23.01 -2.02 -45.02
C PHE A 104 22.46 -1.46 -46.35
N HIS A 105 22.58 -0.16 -46.62
CA HIS A 105 22.15 0.41 -47.91
C HIS A 105 23.22 0.28 -49.02
N ASN A 106 24.49 0.02 -48.67
CA ASN A 106 25.59 -0.13 -49.64
C ASN A 106 25.94 -1.60 -49.96
N ALA A 107 25.14 -2.55 -49.49
CA ALA A 107 25.29 -3.99 -49.80
C ALA A 107 24.24 -4.53 -50.80
N ARG A 108 23.53 -3.63 -51.50
CA ARG A 108 22.67 -4.00 -52.64
C ARG A 108 23.13 -3.24 -53.90
N TYR A 109 24.02 -3.91 -54.64
CA TYR A 109 24.55 -3.61 -55.98
C TYR A 109 25.71 -2.60 -56.05
N PRO A 110 26.70 -2.82 -56.95
CA PRO A 110 26.70 -3.73 -58.11
C PRO A 110 27.15 -5.16 -57.83
#